data_AF-A5Z7H6-F1
#
_entry.id   AF-A5Z7H6-F1
#
_cell.length_a   1.000
_cell.length_b   1.000
_cell.length_c   1.000
_cell.angle_alpha   90.00
_cell.angle_beta   90.00
_cell.angle_gamma   90.00
#
_symmetry.space_group_name_H-M   'P 1'
#
loop_
_entity.id
_entity.type
_entity.pdbx_description
1 polymer ?
#
loop_
_entity_poly.entity_id
_entity_poly.type
_entity_poly.pdbx_seq_one_letter_code
_entity_poly.pdbx_strand_id
1 'polypeptide(L)'
;MGKIIYENSEPVIHFDYLVNNSKYNKLTRENYAVIDKRTSFYFKNNPKAYEINKSDIDEGKVPRYDLALDKKGLTYTDEWCEKHREQALKNFDMNMEYYKYVGKNFEEKLNEFLLTDGSEFKEYYSLNHEDMKKPGIYMLVLGEYKRIYIGITRKQTLRRRILKHWSTVKQFDRLIWGSVNSSIISIDSFGCLDTTRIFLIPVDSEAIDELYEKELQITSSPLIYNFLQNRTSGGMTTYMDSVMNMRCIDIKNNCIKDL
;
A
#
# COMPACT_ATOMS: atom_id res chain seq x y z
N MET A 1 2.24 -26.87 6.73
CA MET A 1 2.85 -25.53 6.48
C MET A 1 4.21 -25.49 7.13
N GLY A 2 5.29 -25.51 6.34
CA GLY A 2 6.64 -25.29 6.88
C GLY A 2 6.74 -23.88 7.44
N LYS A 3 7.24 -23.73 8.68
CA LYS A 3 7.68 -22.42 9.17
C LYS A 3 8.76 -21.94 8.21
N ILE A 4 8.54 -20.82 7.55
CA ILE A 4 9.64 -20.08 6.94
C ILE A 4 10.46 -19.55 8.13
N ILE A 5 11.57 -20.24 8.42
CA ILE A 5 12.57 -19.80 9.39
C ILE A 5 13.43 -18.80 8.63
N TYR A 6 13.32 -17.53 8.99
CA TYR A 6 14.26 -16.51 8.53
C TYR A 6 15.52 -16.72 9.35
N GLU A 7 16.52 -17.38 8.76
CA GLU A 7 17.82 -17.59 9.37
C GLU A 7 18.42 -16.24 9.80
N ASN A 8 18.69 -16.11 11.10
CA ASN A 8 19.65 -15.20 11.73
C ASN A 8 20.07 -13.96 10.92
N SER A 9 19.20 -12.95 10.84
CA SER A 9 19.66 -11.58 10.70
C SER A 9 19.46 -10.86 12.03
N GLU A 10 20.55 -10.32 12.58
CA GLU A 10 20.50 -9.42 13.71
C GLU A 10 19.62 -8.20 13.38
N PRO A 11 19.07 -7.49 14.39
CA PRO A 11 18.39 -6.23 14.16
C PRO A 11 19.21 -5.29 13.26
N VAL A 12 18.56 -4.66 12.28
CA VAL A 12 19.22 -3.77 11.32
C VAL A 12 18.86 -2.34 11.63
N ILE A 13 19.84 -1.43 11.57
CA ILE A 13 19.57 0.01 11.63
C ILE A 13 19.22 0.49 10.21
N HIS A 14 18.04 1.07 10.05
CA HIS A 14 17.55 1.59 8.78
C HIS A 14 16.99 3.00 8.98
N PHE A 15 17.59 4.02 8.34
CA PHE A 15 17.29 5.44 8.58
C PHE A 15 17.32 5.81 10.08
N ASP A 16 18.34 5.34 10.80
CA ASP A 16 18.50 5.47 12.26
C ASP A 16 17.35 4.90 13.10
N TYR A 17 16.58 3.98 12.52
CA TYR A 17 15.54 3.22 13.21
C TYR A 17 15.95 1.76 13.34
N LEU A 18 15.89 1.24 14.58
CA LEU A 18 16.17 -0.17 14.83
C LEU A 18 15.00 -1.02 14.33
N VAL A 19 15.25 -1.77 13.26
CA VAL A 19 14.30 -2.70 12.67
C VAL A 19 14.56 -4.08 13.26
N ASN A 20 13.59 -4.57 14.04
CA ASN A 20 13.59 -5.95 14.53
C ASN A 20 13.45 -6.92 13.35
N ASN A 21 14.08 -8.09 13.45
CA ASN A 21 13.94 -9.10 12.42
C ASN A 21 12.48 -9.56 12.30
N SER A 22 11.94 -9.41 11.10
CA SER A 22 10.58 -9.79 10.74
C SER A 22 10.55 -10.18 9.28
N LYS A 23 9.78 -11.22 8.98
CA LYS A 23 9.50 -11.65 7.62
C LYS A 23 8.84 -10.60 6.74
N TYR A 24 8.24 -9.59 7.37
CA TYR A 24 7.53 -8.49 6.73
C TYR A 24 8.40 -7.25 6.52
N ASN A 25 9.70 -7.32 6.86
CA ASN A 25 10.62 -6.19 6.64
C ASN A 25 10.89 -5.93 5.15
N LYS A 26 10.75 -6.94 4.31
CA LYS A 26 10.73 -6.83 2.84
C LYS A 26 9.50 -7.55 2.29
N LEU A 27 8.88 -6.99 1.27
CA LEU A 27 7.84 -7.66 0.51
C LEU A 27 8.45 -8.81 -0.31
N THR A 28 7.84 -9.97 -0.25
CA THR A 28 8.18 -11.13 -1.08
C THR A 28 6.90 -11.80 -1.53
N ARG A 29 6.96 -12.60 -2.59
CA ARG A 29 5.80 -13.35 -3.05
C ARG A 29 5.30 -14.31 -1.96
N GLU A 30 6.22 -14.88 -1.19
CA GLU A 30 5.97 -15.87 -0.14
C GLU A 30 5.26 -15.27 1.08
N ASN A 31 5.57 -14.02 1.43
CA ASN A 31 4.97 -13.35 2.58
C ASN A 31 3.76 -12.47 2.26
N TYR A 32 3.47 -12.21 0.97
CA TYR A 32 2.44 -11.28 0.55
C TYR A 32 1.01 -11.73 0.90
N ALA A 33 0.66 -12.98 0.56
CA ALA A 33 -0.69 -13.51 0.70
C ALA A 33 -0.76 -14.63 1.75
N VAL A 34 -0.29 -14.33 2.97
CA VAL A 34 -0.44 -15.24 4.12
C VAL A 34 -1.89 -15.24 4.57
N ILE A 35 -2.52 -16.41 4.60
CA ILE A 35 -3.92 -16.55 4.97
C ILE A 35 -4.14 -16.11 6.42
N ASP A 36 -5.08 -15.20 6.59
CA ASP A 36 -5.75 -14.92 7.86
C ASP A 36 -7.26 -15.09 7.63
N LYS A 37 -7.86 -16.02 8.37
CA LYS A 37 -9.29 -16.31 8.25
C LYS A 37 -10.15 -15.25 8.95
N ARG A 38 -9.58 -14.33 9.73
CA ARG A 38 -10.37 -13.32 10.43
C ARG A 38 -10.70 -12.17 9.50
N THR A 39 -11.95 -11.71 9.57
CA THR A 39 -12.35 -10.46 8.94
C THR A 39 -11.56 -9.30 9.52
N SER A 40 -11.04 -8.43 8.66
CA SER A 40 -10.40 -7.18 9.09
C SER A 40 -11.39 -6.07 9.38
N PHE A 41 -12.66 -6.29 9.05
CA PHE A 41 -13.71 -5.32 9.31
C PHE A 41 -14.06 -5.30 10.80
N TYR A 42 -14.10 -4.11 11.38
CA TYR A 42 -14.32 -3.89 12.82
C TYR A 42 -15.77 -4.10 13.23
N PHE A 43 -16.24 -5.35 13.19
CA PHE A 43 -17.56 -5.74 13.64
C PHE A 43 -17.47 -6.61 14.90
N LYS A 44 -18.33 -6.36 15.90
CA LYS A 44 -18.55 -7.30 17.01
C LYS A 44 -19.34 -8.54 16.56
N ASN A 45 -20.17 -8.35 15.55
CA ASN A 45 -20.97 -9.33 14.84
C ASN A 45 -21.21 -8.76 13.43
N ASN A 46 -21.05 -9.55 12.37
CA ASN A 46 -21.31 -9.15 11.00
C ASN A 46 -22.78 -9.45 10.66
N PRO A 47 -23.69 -8.45 10.72
CA PRO A 47 -25.13 -8.70 10.54
C PRO A 47 -25.48 -9.16 9.12
N LYS A 48 -24.60 -8.91 8.14
CA LYS A 48 -24.85 -9.24 6.73
C LYS A 48 -24.19 -10.54 6.29
N ALA A 49 -23.51 -11.27 7.18
CA ALA A 49 -22.74 -12.44 6.78
C ALA A 49 -23.60 -13.52 6.10
N TYR A 50 -24.82 -13.75 6.58
CA TYR A 50 -25.77 -14.67 5.95
C TYR A 50 -26.20 -14.21 4.55
N GLU A 51 -26.58 -12.93 4.42
CA GLU A 51 -27.02 -12.35 3.15
C GLU A 51 -25.89 -12.37 2.11
N ILE A 52 -24.65 -12.07 2.53
CA ILE A 52 -23.47 -12.12 1.68
C ILE A 52 -23.21 -13.56 1.21
N ASN A 53 -23.22 -14.53 2.13
CA ASN A 53 -23.04 -15.94 1.74
C ASN A 53 -24.12 -16.42 0.77
N LYS A 54 -25.39 -16.02 1.00
CA LYS A 54 -26.49 -16.35 0.09
C LYS A 54 -26.24 -15.76 -1.30
N SER A 55 -25.88 -14.48 -1.38
CA SER A 55 -25.54 -13.82 -2.65
C SER A 55 -24.36 -14.49 -3.36
N ASP A 56 -23.31 -14.86 -2.62
CA ASP A 56 -22.16 -15.57 -3.17
C ASP A 56 -22.61 -16.91 -3.80
N ILE A 57 -23.44 -17.69 -3.10
CA ILE A 57 -23.97 -18.98 -3.59
C ILE A 57 -24.87 -18.78 -4.82
N ASP A 58 -25.78 -17.81 -4.79
CA ASP A 58 -26.69 -17.49 -5.90
C ASP A 58 -25.90 -17.09 -7.17
N GLU A 59 -24.71 -16.49 -7.01
CA GLU A 59 -23.76 -16.17 -8.09
C GLU A 59 -22.80 -17.32 -8.46
N GLY A 60 -22.99 -18.52 -7.89
CA GLY A 60 -22.13 -19.68 -8.13
C GLY A 60 -20.73 -19.56 -7.51
N LYS A 61 -20.56 -18.72 -6.50
CA LYS A 61 -19.32 -18.55 -5.72
C LYS A 61 -19.38 -19.34 -4.42
N VAL A 62 -18.19 -19.56 -3.86
CA VAL A 62 -18.02 -20.19 -2.55
C VAL A 62 -18.45 -19.21 -1.46
N PRO A 63 -19.16 -19.67 -0.41
CA PRO A 63 -19.59 -18.80 0.67
C PRO A 63 -18.38 -18.22 1.39
N ARG A 64 -18.39 -16.91 1.62
CA ARG A 64 -17.27 -16.19 2.22
C ARG A 64 -17.09 -16.51 3.70
N TYR A 65 -18.15 -16.47 4.49
CA TYR A 65 -18.09 -16.59 5.94
C TYR A 65 -18.43 -18.00 6.42
N ASP A 66 -17.67 -18.52 7.38
CA ASP A 66 -17.93 -19.81 8.02
C ASP A 66 -18.95 -19.65 9.16
N LEU A 67 -20.24 -19.59 8.79
CA LEU A 67 -21.33 -19.44 9.76
C LEU A 67 -21.62 -20.70 10.59
N ALA A 68 -21.09 -21.85 10.17
CA ALA A 68 -21.18 -23.09 10.93
C ALA A 68 -20.23 -23.06 12.14
N LEU A 69 -18.98 -22.63 11.92
CA LEU A 69 -17.98 -22.47 12.96
C LEU A 69 -18.15 -21.17 13.77
N ASP A 70 -18.49 -20.08 13.09
CA ASP A 70 -18.61 -18.74 13.67
C ASP A 70 -19.89 -18.04 13.22
N LYS A 71 -20.93 -18.21 14.04
CA LYS A 71 -22.25 -17.57 13.83
C LYS A 71 -22.18 -16.03 13.80
N LYS A 72 -21.09 -15.40 14.26
CA LYS A 72 -20.92 -13.95 14.21
C LYS A 72 -20.42 -13.47 12.84
N GLY A 73 -20.07 -14.38 11.93
CA GLY A 73 -19.60 -14.02 10.59
C GLY A 73 -18.30 -13.23 10.58
N LEU A 74 -17.40 -13.52 11.53
CA LEU A 74 -16.09 -12.88 11.66
C LEU A 74 -14.95 -13.75 11.12
N THR A 75 -15.28 -14.98 10.69
CA THR A 75 -14.32 -15.96 10.17
C THR A 75 -14.70 -16.33 8.74
N TYR A 76 -13.71 -16.35 7.84
CA TYR A 76 -13.82 -16.80 6.47
C TYR A 76 -13.72 -18.32 6.34
N THR A 77 -14.34 -18.89 5.30
CA THR A 77 -14.19 -20.30 4.95
C THR A 77 -12.79 -20.58 4.37
N ASP A 78 -12.29 -21.82 4.51
CA ASP A 78 -10.98 -22.19 3.96
C ASP A 78 -10.95 -22.09 2.43
N GLU A 79 -12.03 -22.51 1.78
CA GLU A 79 -12.16 -22.46 0.31
C GLU A 79 -12.14 -21.01 -0.21
N TRP A 80 -12.82 -20.08 0.47
CA TRP A 80 -12.75 -18.66 0.12
C TRP A 80 -11.33 -18.11 0.33
N CYS A 81 -10.67 -18.46 1.43
CA CYS A 81 -9.31 -18.02 1.72
C CYS A 81 -8.32 -18.49 0.65
N GLU A 82 -8.33 -19.77 0.26
CA GLU A 82 -7.39 -20.26 -0.76
C GLU A 82 -7.67 -19.60 -2.13
N LYS A 83 -8.94 -19.46 -2.52
CA LYS A 83 -9.31 -18.74 -3.76
C LYS A 83 -8.85 -17.28 -3.75
N HIS A 84 -9.04 -16.57 -2.63
CA HIS A 84 -8.59 -15.19 -2.47
C HIS A 84 -7.06 -15.08 -2.49
N ARG A 85 -6.35 -16.04 -1.88
CA ARG A 85 -4.89 -16.11 -1.92
C ARG A 85 -4.38 -16.31 -3.35
N GLU A 86 -4.96 -17.22 -4.11
CA GLU A 86 -4.61 -17.43 -5.53
C GLU A 86 -4.79 -16.15 -6.34
N GLN A 87 -5.92 -15.46 -6.15
CA GLN A 87 -6.18 -14.18 -6.79
C GLN A 87 -5.18 -13.09 -6.38
N ALA A 88 -4.84 -13.01 -5.09
CA ALA A 88 -3.87 -12.04 -4.58
C ALA A 88 -2.47 -12.31 -5.15
N LEU A 89 -2.03 -13.57 -5.18
CA LEU A 89 -0.73 -13.95 -5.77
C LEU A 89 -0.69 -13.68 -7.27
N LYS A 90 -1.79 -13.93 -8.00
CA LYS A 90 -1.90 -13.52 -9.40
C LYS A 90 -1.76 -12.00 -9.57
N ASN A 91 -2.45 -11.21 -8.75
CA ASN A 91 -2.34 -9.75 -8.77
C ASN A 91 -0.91 -9.29 -8.46
N PHE A 92 -0.24 -9.94 -7.51
CA PHE A 92 1.17 -9.67 -7.17
C PHE A 92 2.07 -9.88 -8.38
N ASP A 93 1.98 -11.04 -9.03
CA ASP A 93 2.81 -11.39 -10.18
C ASP A 93 2.62 -10.36 -11.32
N MET A 94 1.38 -9.97 -11.58
CA MET A 94 1.05 -8.94 -12.58
C MET A 94 1.62 -7.56 -12.23
N ASN A 95 1.59 -7.16 -10.95
CA ASN A 95 2.23 -5.93 -10.49
C ASN A 95 3.74 -5.98 -10.71
N MET A 96 4.40 -7.10 -10.37
CA MET A 96 5.85 -7.26 -10.54
C MET A 96 6.27 -7.20 -12.02
N GLU A 97 5.48 -7.77 -12.92
CA GLU A 97 5.68 -7.64 -14.37
C GLU A 97 5.55 -6.19 -14.84
N TYR A 98 4.49 -5.49 -14.40
CA TYR A 98 4.28 -4.08 -14.70
C TYR A 98 5.45 -3.21 -14.19
N TYR A 99 5.91 -3.44 -12.95
CA TYR A 99 7.02 -2.69 -12.35
C TYR A 99 8.31 -2.83 -13.15
N LYS A 100 8.64 -4.05 -13.60
CA LYS A 100 9.78 -4.31 -14.48
C LYS A 100 9.66 -3.58 -15.82
N TYR A 101 8.45 -3.53 -16.39
CA TYR A 101 8.20 -2.88 -17.66
C TYR A 101 8.39 -1.36 -17.57
N VAL A 102 7.70 -0.70 -16.63
CA VAL A 102 7.75 0.77 -16.53
C VAL A 102 9.07 1.26 -15.95
N GLY A 103 9.70 0.50 -15.05
CA GLY A 103 10.88 0.94 -14.30
C GLY A 103 12.15 1.23 -15.10
N LYS A 104 12.17 1.02 -16.43
CA LYS A 104 13.36 1.17 -17.29
C LYS A 104 13.98 2.57 -17.24
N ASN A 105 13.16 3.62 -17.17
CA ASN A 105 13.58 5.02 -17.11
C ASN A 105 13.30 5.67 -15.75
N PHE A 106 13.13 4.85 -14.70
CA PHE A 106 12.70 5.32 -13.39
C PHE A 106 13.62 6.39 -12.78
N GLU A 107 14.94 6.15 -12.77
CA GLU A 107 15.88 7.10 -12.15
C GLU A 107 15.97 8.40 -12.94
N GLU A 108 15.97 8.34 -14.28
CA GLU A 108 15.96 9.53 -15.13
C GLU A 108 14.72 10.38 -14.86
N LYS A 109 13.54 9.75 -14.84
CA LYS A 109 12.27 10.44 -14.61
C LYS A 109 12.08 10.95 -13.20
N LEU A 110 12.54 10.20 -12.20
CA LEU A 110 12.55 10.67 -10.81
C LEU A 110 13.47 11.88 -10.65
N ASN A 111 14.66 11.88 -11.26
CA ASN A 111 15.57 13.02 -11.21
C ASN A 111 14.99 14.24 -11.95
N GLU A 112 14.40 14.05 -13.13
CA GLU A 112 13.71 15.12 -13.87
C GLU A 112 12.57 15.73 -13.03
N PHE A 113 11.76 14.88 -12.38
CA PHE A 113 10.70 15.31 -11.47
C PHE A 113 11.25 16.11 -10.28
N LEU A 114 12.31 15.63 -9.62
CA LEU A 114 12.93 16.32 -8.48
C LEU A 114 13.58 17.66 -8.87
N LEU A 115 13.86 17.91 -10.15
CA LEU A 115 14.36 19.19 -10.65
C LEU A 115 13.24 20.13 -11.12
N THR A 116 12.01 19.62 -11.26
CA THR A 116 10.87 20.36 -11.83
C THR A 116 9.67 20.33 -10.89
N ASP A 117 8.66 19.50 -11.17
CA ASP A 117 7.38 19.42 -10.47
C ASP A 117 7.52 19.07 -8.98
N GLY A 118 8.61 18.37 -8.63
CA GLY A 118 8.94 17.92 -7.28
C GLY A 118 10.10 18.67 -6.63
N SER A 119 10.49 19.85 -7.14
CA SER A 119 11.67 20.60 -6.68
C SER A 119 11.69 21.00 -5.20
N GLU A 120 10.53 20.97 -4.53
CA GLU A 120 10.44 21.23 -3.08
C GLU A 120 10.84 20.01 -2.22
N PHE A 121 10.87 18.81 -2.79
CA PHE A 121 11.27 17.61 -2.06
C PHE A 121 12.75 17.66 -1.69
N LYS A 122 13.04 17.45 -0.41
CA LYS A 122 14.41 17.25 0.09
C LYS A 122 14.59 15.81 0.49
N GLU A 123 15.73 15.20 0.16
CA GLU A 123 16.06 13.84 0.57
C GLU A 123 16.51 13.81 2.04
N TYR A 124 16.07 12.80 2.79
CA TYR A 124 16.40 12.59 4.19
C TYR A 124 16.97 11.21 4.41
N TYR A 125 18.07 11.14 5.15
CA TYR A 125 18.81 9.91 5.45
C TYR A 125 18.58 9.38 6.88
N SER A 126 17.78 10.10 7.68
CA SER A 126 17.50 9.76 9.08
C SER A 126 16.07 10.10 9.48
N LEU A 127 15.40 9.17 10.17
CA LEU A 127 14.11 9.44 10.80
C LEU A 127 14.23 10.33 12.05
N ASN A 128 15.44 10.61 12.53
CA ASN A 128 15.68 11.43 13.73
C ASN A 128 15.84 12.93 13.42
N HIS A 129 15.86 13.31 12.14
CA HIS A 129 15.93 14.71 11.73
C HIS A 129 14.76 15.55 12.26
N GLU A 130 14.97 16.83 12.60
CA GLU A 130 13.95 17.70 13.22
C GLU A 130 12.68 17.82 12.36
N ASP A 131 12.81 17.98 11.04
CA ASP A 131 11.67 18.04 10.11
C ASP A 131 10.79 16.79 10.12
N MET A 132 11.29 15.63 10.56
CA MET A 132 10.48 14.42 10.71
C MET A 132 9.39 14.57 11.79
N LYS A 133 9.52 15.56 12.69
CA LYS A 133 8.55 15.89 13.75
C LYS A 133 7.41 16.79 13.25
N LYS A 134 7.49 17.31 12.02
CA LYS A 134 6.47 18.20 11.44
C LYS A 134 5.39 17.43 10.68
N PRO A 135 4.21 18.03 10.44
CA PRO A 135 3.30 17.60 9.39
C PRO A 135 3.88 17.88 8.00
N GLY A 136 3.24 17.37 6.94
CA GLY A 136 3.67 17.66 5.56
C GLY A 136 3.41 16.52 4.59
N ILE A 137 4.19 16.52 3.50
CA ILE A 137 4.18 15.51 2.44
C ILE A 137 5.44 14.64 2.58
N TYR A 138 5.30 13.33 2.40
CA TYR A 138 6.41 12.39 2.34
C TYR A 138 6.33 11.58 1.06
N MET A 139 7.49 11.28 0.49
CA MET A 139 7.69 10.41 -0.64
C MET A 139 8.61 9.26 -0.21
N LEU A 140 8.12 8.02 -0.35
CA LEU A 140 8.89 6.80 -0.13
C LEU A 140 9.26 6.20 -1.48
N VAL A 141 10.55 6.04 -1.75
CA VAL A 141 11.03 5.36 -2.95
C VAL A 141 11.26 3.89 -2.63
N LEU A 142 10.54 3.02 -3.34
CA LEU A 142 10.65 1.57 -3.24
C LEU A 142 11.66 1.10 -4.32
N GLY A 143 12.94 1.22 -4.02
CA GLY A 143 14.02 1.23 -5.02
C GLY A 143 14.14 -0.05 -5.86
N GLU A 144 13.95 -1.22 -5.25
CA GLU A 144 13.98 -2.52 -5.96
C GLU A 144 12.79 -2.68 -6.91
N TYR A 145 11.66 -2.05 -6.60
CA TYR A 145 10.42 -2.12 -7.37
C TYR A 145 10.27 -0.98 -8.37
N LYS A 146 11.14 0.04 -8.30
CA LYS A 146 11.05 1.26 -9.13
C LYS A 146 9.68 1.93 -8.99
N ARG A 147 9.20 2.02 -7.74
CA ARG A 147 7.91 2.63 -7.36
C ARG A 147 8.12 3.78 -6.40
N ILE A 148 7.13 4.67 -6.37
CA ILE A 148 7.08 5.84 -5.51
C ILE A 148 5.74 5.86 -4.78
N TYR A 149 5.74 5.96 -3.46
CA TYR A 149 4.53 6.29 -2.71
C TYR A 149 4.61 7.71 -2.19
N ILE A 150 3.57 8.51 -2.42
CA ILE A 150 3.46 9.86 -1.87
C ILE A 150 2.26 9.90 -0.92
N GLY A 151 2.42 10.48 0.24
CA GLY A 151 1.33 10.67 1.17
C GLY A 151 1.46 11.96 1.96
N ILE A 152 0.38 12.37 2.60
CA ILE A 152 0.38 13.53 3.50
C ILE A 152 0.09 13.17 4.94
N THR A 153 0.42 14.11 5.82
CA THR A 153 -0.01 14.11 7.21
C THR A 153 -0.27 15.50 7.73
N ARG A 154 -1.49 15.71 8.25
CA ARG A 154 -1.95 17.00 8.80
C ARG A 154 -1.85 17.09 10.33
N LYS A 155 -2.15 15.97 11.01
CA LYS A 155 -2.27 15.91 12.49
C LYS A 155 -1.18 15.09 13.17
N GLN A 156 -0.43 14.32 12.40
CA GLN A 156 0.65 13.47 12.89
C GLN A 156 1.96 13.93 12.29
N THR A 157 3.07 13.53 12.91
CA THR A 157 4.40 13.77 12.36
C THR A 157 4.66 12.90 11.14
N LEU A 158 5.50 13.38 10.22
CA LEU A 158 5.99 12.63 9.06
C LEU A 158 6.60 11.30 9.51
N ARG A 159 7.44 11.31 10.56
CA ARG A 159 8.00 10.10 11.18
C ARG A 159 6.92 9.07 11.51
N ARG A 160 5.87 9.50 12.22
CA ARG A 160 4.82 8.59 12.71
C ARG A 160 4.06 7.95 11.55
N ARG A 161 3.84 8.68 10.46
CA ARG A 161 3.18 8.14 9.26
C ARG A 161 4.04 7.16 8.50
N ILE A 162 5.32 7.45 8.31
CA ILE A 162 6.26 6.53 7.66
C ILE A 162 6.36 5.24 8.48
N LEU A 163 6.59 5.34 9.79
CA LEU A 163 6.65 4.18 10.68
C LEU A 163 5.33 3.39 10.73
N LYS A 164 4.18 4.06 10.57
CA LYS A 164 2.89 3.38 10.46
C LYS A 164 2.84 2.49 9.22
N HIS A 165 3.29 2.97 8.06
CA HIS A 165 3.35 2.14 6.85
C HIS A 165 4.31 0.96 7.05
N TRP A 166 5.50 1.20 7.58
CA TRP A 166 6.52 0.17 7.83
C TRP A 166 6.10 -0.91 8.84
N SER A 167 5.23 -0.58 9.80
CA SER A 167 4.79 -1.52 10.84
C SER A 167 3.46 -2.19 10.54
N THR A 168 2.70 -1.71 9.54
CA THR A 168 1.41 -2.29 9.18
C THR A 168 1.65 -3.50 8.28
N VAL A 169 0.99 -4.61 8.58
CA VAL A 169 0.84 -5.72 7.64
C VAL A 169 -0.53 -5.59 6.99
N LYS A 170 -0.58 -5.47 5.66
CA LYS A 170 -1.86 -5.34 4.95
C LYS A 170 -2.75 -6.56 5.22
N GLN A 171 -4.01 -6.30 5.58
CA GLN A 171 -4.95 -7.37 5.91
C GLN A 171 -5.25 -8.24 4.69
N PHE A 172 -5.27 -9.56 4.92
CA PHE A 172 -5.40 -10.58 3.88
C PHE A 172 -6.63 -10.35 2.99
N ASP A 173 -7.80 -10.16 3.59
CA ASP A 173 -9.09 -9.86 2.96
C ASP A 173 -9.15 -8.51 2.23
N ARG A 174 -8.08 -7.70 2.31
CA ARG A 174 -7.98 -6.35 1.71
C ARG A 174 -6.79 -6.18 0.76
N LEU A 175 -6.15 -7.28 0.37
CA LEU A 175 -5.01 -7.27 -0.57
C LEU A 175 -5.42 -6.77 -1.96
N ILE A 176 -6.62 -7.13 -2.42
CA ILE A 176 -7.17 -6.70 -3.71
C ILE A 176 -8.16 -5.54 -3.49
N TRP A 177 -7.99 -4.45 -4.24
CA TRP A 177 -8.95 -3.35 -4.31
C TRP A 177 -9.45 -3.23 -5.75
N GLY A 178 -10.76 -3.38 -5.96
CA GLY A 178 -11.34 -3.39 -7.30
C GLY A 178 -11.18 -4.77 -7.92
N SER A 179 -10.43 -4.87 -9.02
CA SER A 179 -10.26 -6.13 -9.75
C SER A 179 -8.87 -6.76 -9.52
N VAL A 180 -8.81 -8.10 -9.60
CA VAL A 180 -7.56 -8.87 -9.55
C VAL A 180 -6.55 -8.40 -10.59
N ASN A 181 -7.02 -7.98 -11.77
CA ASN A 181 -6.14 -7.66 -12.89
C ASN A 181 -5.68 -6.19 -12.91
N SER A 182 -6.19 -5.34 -12.01
CA SER A 182 -5.95 -3.90 -12.04
C SER A 182 -5.56 -3.31 -10.68
N SER A 183 -5.75 -4.05 -9.58
CA SER A 183 -5.41 -3.59 -8.24
C SER A 183 -3.91 -3.30 -8.13
N ILE A 184 -3.57 -2.11 -7.63
CA ILE A 184 -2.21 -1.75 -7.24
C ILE A 184 -1.93 -2.35 -5.85
N ILE A 185 -0.75 -2.93 -5.63
CA ILE A 185 -0.33 -3.44 -4.31
C ILE A 185 -0.38 -2.30 -3.28
N SER A 186 -0.94 -2.56 -2.09
CA SER A 186 -0.99 -1.55 -1.01
C SER A 186 0.42 -1.12 -0.58
N ILE A 187 0.64 0.17 -0.31
CA ILE A 187 1.89 0.60 0.35
C ILE A 187 2.15 -0.16 1.67
N ASP A 188 1.10 -0.45 2.43
CA ASP A 188 1.17 -1.25 3.67
C ASP A 188 1.52 -2.74 3.44
N SER A 189 1.75 -3.18 2.20
CA SER A 189 2.31 -4.49 1.90
C SER A 189 3.84 -4.45 1.81
N PHE A 190 4.42 -3.27 1.59
CA PHE A 190 5.86 -3.08 1.55
C PHE A 190 6.40 -2.85 2.96
N GLY A 191 7.48 -3.54 3.29
CA GLY A 191 8.17 -3.42 4.56
C GLY A 191 9.10 -2.22 4.61
N CYS A 192 9.68 -1.98 5.79
CA CYS A 192 10.65 -0.90 5.97
C CYS A 192 11.83 -0.99 5.01
N LEU A 193 12.43 -2.18 4.83
CA LEU A 193 13.63 -2.38 4.02
C LEU A 193 13.36 -2.35 2.52
N ASP A 194 12.10 -2.26 2.07
CA ASP A 194 11.78 -1.96 0.68
C ASP A 194 11.96 -0.47 0.36
N THR A 195 11.92 0.40 1.38
CA THR A 195 12.16 1.84 1.23
C THR A 195 13.66 2.12 1.13
N THR A 196 14.11 2.71 0.02
CA THR A 196 15.53 3.00 -0.20
C THR A 196 15.87 4.48 -0.12
N ARG A 197 14.89 5.36 -0.34
CA ARG A 197 15.03 6.82 -0.20
C ARG A 197 13.76 7.41 0.39
N ILE A 198 13.91 8.46 1.18
CA ILE A 198 12.81 9.23 1.76
C ILE A 198 12.99 10.68 1.36
N PHE A 199 11.95 11.30 0.81
CA PHE A 199 11.92 12.73 0.57
C PHE A 199 10.75 13.37 1.29
N LEU A 200 10.93 14.58 1.80
CA LEU A 200 9.88 15.29 2.55
C LEU A 200 9.70 16.71 2.03
N ILE A 201 8.46 17.18 2.17
CA ILE A 201 8.08 18.60 2.18
C ILE A 201 7.44 18.84 3.55
N PRO A 202 8.24 19.17 4.59
CA PRO A 202 7.69 19.51 5.89
C PRO A 202 6.96 20.86 5.81
N VAL A 203 5.86 20.99 6.53
CA VAL A 203 5.11 22.26 6.61
C VAL A 203 4.90 22.68 8.05
N ASP A 204 4.81 23.99 8.25
CA ASP A 204 4.36 24.58 9.51
C ASP A 204 2.82 24.63 9.54
N SER A 205 2.24 24.93 10.72
CA SER A 205 0.81 24.75 10.97
C SER A 205 -0.13 25.52 10.03
N GLU A 206 0.32 26.64 9.49
CA GLU A 206 -0.49 27.55 8.65
C GLU A 206 -0.72 27.01 7.23
N ALA A 207 0.16 26.14 6.72
CA ALA A 207 0.07 25.58 5.36
C ALA A 207 -0.59 24.18 5.32
N ILE A 208 -1.13 23.70 6.44
CA ILE A 208 -1.71 22.35 6.57
C ILE A 208 -2.94 22.14 5.67
N ASP A 209 -3.68 23.21 5.39
CA ASP A 209 -4.95 23.12 4.65
C ASP A 209 -4.72 22.96 3.14
N GLU A 210 -3.57 23.40 2.62
CA GLU A 210 -3.18 23.28 1.20
C GLU A 210 -2.57 21.91 0.85
N LEU A 211 -2.28 21.07 1.84
CA LEU A 211 -1.57 19.80 1.63
C LEU A 211 -2.27 18.84 0.66
N TYR A 212 -3.61 18.85 0.63
CA TYR A 212 -4.37 17.98 -0.27
C TYR A 212 -4.25 18.41 -1.73
N GLU A 213 -4.38 19.71 -2.01
CA GLU A 213 -4.24 20.25 -3.37
C GLU A 213 -2.80 20.06 -3.85
N LYS A 214 -1.82 20.30 -2.98
CA LYS A 214 -0.41 20.09 -3.27
C LYS A 214 -0.07 18.62 -3.57
N GLU A 215 -0.57 17.69 -2.76
CA GLU A 215 -0.43 16.24 -3.03
C GLU A 215 -1.06 15.86 -4.38
N LEU A 216 -2.25 16.38 -4.68
CA LEU A 216 -2.92 16.12 -5.95
C LEU A 216 -2.09 16.63 -7.13
N GLN A 217 -1.58 17.86 -7.07
CA GLN A 217 -0.72 18.43 -8.11
C GLN A 217 0.53 17.57 -8.33
N ILE A 218 1.24 17.24 -7.24
CA ILE A 218 2.44 16.40 -7.29
C ILE A 218 2.13 15.03 -7.89
N THR A 219 1.10 14.36 -7.39
CA THR A 219 0.74 13.00 -7.83
C THR A 219 0.07 12.95 -9.20
N SER A 220 -0.18 14.10 -9.83
CA SER A 220 -0.66 14.21 -11.21
C SER A 220 0.48 14.47 -12.21
N SER A 221 1.73 14.62 -11.75
CA SER A 221 2.87 14.84 -12.63
C SER A 221 3.06 13.66 -13.60
N PRO A 222 3.11 13.90 -14.92
CA PRO A 222 3.30 12.85 -15.91
C PRO A 222 4.67 12.16 -15.80
N LEU A 223 5.65 12.80 -15.16
CA LEU A 223 6.99 12.26 -14.95
C LEU A 223 6.99 11.08 -13.98
N ILE A 224 6.10 11.09 -12.98
CA ILE A 224 6.05 10.05 -11.95
C ILE A 224 4.76 9.23 -11.95
N TYR A 225 3.72 9.64 -12.69
CA TYR A 225 2.39 9.04 -12.62
C TYR A 225 2.39 7.51 -12.76
N ASN A 226 3.14 6.98 -13.72
CA ASN A 226 3.25 5.54 -13.95
C ASN A 226 4.07 4.79 -12.89
N PHE A 227 4.82 5.49 -12.03
CA PHE A 227 5.59 4.92 -10.92
C PHE A 227 4.85 4.95 -9.58
N LEU A 228 3.67 5.57 -9.51
CA LEU A 228 2.96 5.78 -8.24
C LEU A 228 2.41 4.48 -7.65
N GLN A 229 2.67 4.25 -6.37
CA GLN A 229 2.13 3.14 -5.57
C GLN A 229 0.84 3.54 -4.84
N ASN A 230 0.38 4.77 -5.03
CA ASN A 230 -0.88 5.27 -4.53
C ASN A 230 -2.05 4.50 -5.15
N ARG A 231 -2.89 3.87 -4.32
CA ARG A 231 -4.13 3.21 -4.78
C ARG A 231 -5.29 4.17 -4.99
N THR A 232 -5.16 5.39 -4.47
CA THR A 232 -6.15 6.47 -4.57
C THR A 232 -5.40 7.76 -4.86
N SER A 233 -6.02 8.68 -5.59
CA SER A 233 -5.45 10.03 -5.75
C SER A 233 -5.40 10.78 -4.41
N GLY A 234 -4.53 11.79 -4.32
CA GLY A 234 -4.43 12.65 -3.14
C GLY A 234 -5.69 13.48 -2.92
N GLY A 235 -5.94 13.97 -1.71
CA GLY A 235 -7.09 14.85 -1.44
C GLY A 235 -8.36 14.21 -0.88
N MET A 236 -8.39 12.88 -0.70
CA MET A 236 -9.63 12.16 -0.37
C MET A 236 -10.06 12.35 1.10
N THR A 237 -11.33 12.71 1.31
CA THR A 237 -11.89 12.91 2.65
C THR A 237 -12.92 11.83 3.04
N THR A 238 -13.51 11.17 2.05
CA THR A 238 -14.53 10.13 2.24
C THR A 238 -14.18 8.80 1.56
N TYR A 239 -14.93 7.76 1.92
CA TYR A 239 -14.85 6.46 1.23
C TYR A 239 -15.29 6.57 -0.23
N MET A 240 -16.34 7.34 -0.54
CA MET A 240 -16.78 7.50 -1.94
C MET A 240 -15.76 8.27 -2.75
N ASP A 241 -15.11 9.29 -2.19
CA ASP A 241 -14.00 9.98 -2.87
C ASP A 241 -12.91 8.98 -3.24
N SER A 242 -12.55 8.10 -2.30
CA SER A 242 -11.54 7.06 -2.51
C SER A 242 -11.91 6.06 -3.62
N VAL A 243 -13.21 5.74 -3.77
CA VAL A 243 -13.70 4.85 -4.84
C VAL A 243 -13.68 5.56 -6.19
N MET A 244 -14.13 6.82 -6.24
CA MET A 244 -14.18 7.64 -7.46
C MET A 244 -12.81 8.08 -7.96
N ASN A 245 -11.77 7.92 -7.15
CA ASN A 245 -10.40 8.30 -7.50
C ASN A 245 -9.44 7.11 -7.31
N MET A 246 -9.97 5.90 -7.48
CA MET A 246 -9.17 4.69 -7.41
C MET A 246 -8.22 4.66 -8.60
N ARG A 247 -6.94 4.39 -8.32
CA ARG A 247 -5.94 4.12 -9.34
C ARG A 247 -5.86 2.64 -9.63
N CYS A 248 -5.69 2.32 -10.90
CA CYS A 248 -5.61 0.97 -11.41
C CYS A 248 -4.48 0.83 -12.41
N ILE A 249 -3.83 -0.33 -12.41
CA ILE A 249 -2.92 -0.73 -13.49
C ILE A 249 -3.77 -1.11 -14.69
N ASP A 250 -3.52 -0.46 -15.82
CA ASP A 250 -3.98 -0.88 -17.13
C ASP A 250 -2.85 -1.63 -17.84
N ILE A 251 -2.86 -2.96 -17.74
CA ILE A 251 -1.82 -3.82 -18.31
C ILE A 251 -1.81 -3.74 -19.83
N LYS A 252 -2.98 -3.57 -20.47
CA LYS A 252 -3.05 -3.50 -21.93
C LYS A 252 -2.32 -2.26 -22.46
N ASN A 253 -2.46 -1.15 -21.73
CA ASN A 253 -1.87 0.13 -22.11
C ASN A 253 -0.56 0.45 -21.37
N ASN A 254 -0.11 -0.46 -20.49
CA ASN A 254 1.06 -0.32 -19.63
C ASN A 254 1.12 1.02 -18.88
N CYS A 255 0.00 1.46 -18.31
CA CYS A 255 -0.09 2.70 -17.54
C CYS A 255 -0.86 2.53 -16.23
N ILE A 256 -0.77 3.52 -15.36
CA ILE A 256 -1.80 3.74 -14.34
C ILE A 256 -2.92 4.56 -14.96
N LYS A 257 -4.15 4.34 -14.49
CA LYS A 257 -5.30 5.19 -14.77
C LYS A 257 -6.15 5.38 -13.52
N ASP A 258 -6.81 6.53 -13.44
CA ASP A 258 -7.94 6.72 -12.54
C ASP A 258 -9.17 5.99 -13.11
N LEU A 259 -10.01 5.47 -12.22
CA LEU A 259 -11.29 4.82 -12.56
C LEU A 259 -12.46 5.78 -12.56
#